data_AF-A0A2V7X1X0-F1
#
_entry.id   AF-A0A2V7X1X0-F1
#
_cell.length_a   1.000
_cell.length_b   1.000
_cell.length_c   1.000
_cell.angle_alpha   90.00
_cell.angle_beta   90.00
_cell.angle_gamma   90.00
#
_symmetry.space_group_name_H-M   'P 1'
#
loop_
_entity.id
_entity.type
_entity.pdbx_description
1 polymer ?
#
loop_
_entity_poly.entity_id
_entity_poly.type
_entity_poly.pdbx_seq_one_letter_code
_entity_poly.pdbx_strand_id
1 'polypeptide(L)'
;MRIRVFYHDKCFDGASSAALFSRFYRERIRSDAEFEFTGLVHRAGALFDEKQFDGDENAIVDFKYSSSPQITWWFDHHQSAFLTESDAEHFEQDQSNRKFYDPDFKSCTSFIAMIAQERFGFDPAPVADLVYWTDV
;
A
#
# COMPACT_ATOMS: atom_id res chain seq x y z
N MET A 1 -15.62 -9.53 3.43
CA MET A 1 -14.21 -9.96 3.68
C MET A 1 -13.47 -8.85 4.42
N ARG A 2 -12.67 -9.17 5.45
CA ARG A 2 -11.92 -8.18 6.24
C ARG A 2 -10.53 -7.92 5.66
N ILE A 3 -10.24 -6.66 5.33
CA ILE A 3 -8.93 -6.20 4.85
C ILE A 3 -8.27 -5.36 5.95
N ARG A 4 -7.07 -5.77 6.38
CA ARG A 4 -6.22 -4.93 7.22
C ARG A 4 -5.36 -4.04 6.34
N VAL A 5 -5.46 -2.73 6.52
CA VAL A 5 -4.66 -1.74 5.79
C VAL A 5 -3.71 -1.05 6.76
N PHE A 6 -2.44 -1.37 6.61
CA PHE A 6 -1.33 -0.72 7.31
C PHE A 6 -0.83 0.44 6.47
N TYR A 7 -0.68 1.60 7.07
CA TYR A 7 -0.28 2.81 6.34
C TYR A 7 0.68 3.66 7.17
N HIS A 8 1.48 4.48 6.49
CA HIS A 8 2.35 5.43 7.18
C HIS A 8 1.52 6.50 7.90
N ASP A 9 1.54 6.44 9.23
CA ASP A 9 0.74 7.30 10.09
C ASP A 9 1.30 8.72 10.16
N LYS A 10 0.43 9.69 10.44
CA LYS A 10 0.75 11.13 10.47
C LYS A 10 1.38 11.67 9.18
N CYS A 11 1.19 10.96 8.07
CA CYS A 11 1.58 11.35 6.73
C CYS A 11 0.32 11.63 5.91
N PHE A 12 0.29 12.75 5.18
CA PHE A 12 -0.84 13.05 4.29
C PHE A 12 -0.92 12.04 3.14
N ASP A 13 0.22 11.68 2.56
CA ASP A 13 0.28 10.66 1.51
C ASP A 13 -0.12 9.27 2.05
N GLY A 14 0.38 8.87 3.22
CA GLY A 14 0.03 7.58 3.82
C GLY A 14 -1.48 7.44 4.11
N ALA A 15 -2.10 8.48 4.67
CA ALA A 15 -3.55 8.48 4.90
C ALA A 15 -4.35 8.47 3.58
N SER A 16 -3.89 9.22 2.58
CA SER A 16 -4.52 9.30 1.25
C SER A 16 -4.38 7.98 0.48
N SER A 17 -3.22 7.33 0.59
CA SER A 17 -2.92 6.02 0.03
C SER A 17 -3.84 4.95 0.60
N ALA A 18 -4.03 4.93 1.93
CA ALA A 18 -4.95 3.99 2.58
C ALA A 18 -6.40 4.20 2.12
N ALA A 19 -6.85 5.45 2.05
CA ALA A 19 -8.18 5.80 1.58
C ALA A 19 -8.38 5.39 0.11
N LEU A 20 -7.45 5.75 -0.77
CA LEU A 20 -7.52 5.45 -2.20
C LEU A 20 -7.45 3.95 -2.46
N PHE A 21 -6.52 3.23 -1.83
CA PHE A 21 -6.44 1.77 -1.91
C PHE A 21 -7.76 1.12 -1.52
N SER A 22 -8.38 1.54 -0.40
CA SER A 22 -9.64 0.95 0.05
C SER A 22 -10.79 1.18 -0.94
N ARG A 23 -10.83 2.34 -1.60
CA ARG A 23 -11.81 2.65 -2.64
C ARG A 23 -11.56 1.80 -3.89
N PHE A 24 -10.33 1.81 -4.41
CA PHE A 24 -9.90 0.98 -5.54
C PHE A 24 -10.27 -0.49 -5.30
N TYR A 25 -9.90 -1.02 -4.14
CA TYR A 25 -10.14 -2.40 -3.77
C TYR A 25 -11.63 -2.74 -3.79
N ARG A 26 -12.47 -1.88 -3.18
CA ARG A 26 -13.92 -2.09 -3.15
C ARG A 26 -14.54 -2.06 -4.53
N GLU A 27 -14.09 -1.17 -5.41
CA GLU A 27 -14.65 -1.02 -6.75
C GLU A 27 -14.18 -2.10 -7.73
N ARG A 28 -12.95 -2.61 -7.58
CA ARG A 28 -12.29 -3.42 -8.62
C ARG A 28 -11.91 -4.83 -8.19
N ILE A 29 -11.78 -5.08 -6.89
CA ILE A 29 -11.35 -6.38 -6.38
C ILE A 29 -12.50 -7.10 -5.70
N ARG A 30 -13.15 -6.45 -4.72
CA ARG A 30 -14.25 -7.06 -3.97
C ARG A 30 -15.14 -6.02 -3.29
N SER A 31 -16.41 -5.98 -3.70
CA SER A 31 -17.37 -4.96 -3.27
C SER A 31 -17.88 -5.09 -1.84
N ASP A 32 -17.85 -6.30 -1.26
CA ASP A 32 -18.22 -6.60 0.14
C ASP A 32 -17.01 -6.57 1.11
N ALA A 33 -15.95 -5.85 0.74
CA ALA A 33 -14.78 -5.67 1.58
C ALA A 33 -15.04 -4.65 2.71
N GLU A 34 -14.70 -5.05 3.93
CA GLU A 34 -14.66 -4.21 5.13
C GLU A 34 -13.19 -3.93 5.48
N PHE A 35 -12.87 -2.70 5.86
CA PHE A 35 -11.49 -2.26 6.04
C PHE A 35 -11.25 -1.84 7.48
N GLU A 36 -10.13 -2.32 8.04
CA GLU A 36 -9.60 -1.91 9.33
C GLU A 36 -8.22 -1.28 9.10
N PHE A 37 -8.03 -0.06 9.61
CA PHE A 37 -6.84 0.72 9.36
C PHE A 37 -5.91 0.73 10.58
N THR A 38 -4.62 0.48 10.34
CA THR A 38 -3.58 0.52 11.38
C THR A 38 -2.47 1.47 10.94
N GLY A 39 -2.33 2.58 11.68
CA GLY A 39 -1.23 3.51 11.46
C GLY A 39 0.11 2.94 11.93
N LEU A 40 1.14 3.06 11.09
CA LEU A 40 2.52 2.68 11.38
C LEU A 40 3.41 3.92 11.47
N VAL A 41 4.35 3.91 12.40
CA VAL A 41 5.37 4.95 12.53
C VAL A 41 6.76 4.34 12.46
N HIS A 42 7.70 5.08 11.89
CA HIS A 42 9.10 4.68 11.95
C HIS A 42 9.58 4.64 13.41
N ARG A 43 10.17 3.52 13.81
CA ARG A 43 10.76 3.32 15.14
C ARG A 43 12.00 2.44 15.03
N ALA A 44 12.88 2.55 16.02
CA ALA A 44 14.00 1.62 16.15
C ALA A 44 13.49 0.20 16.48
N GLY A 45 14.02 -0.81 15.82
CA GLY A 45 13.64 -2.22 16.01
C GLY A 45 12.54 -2.70 15.06
N ALA A 46 11.71 -3.63 15.52
CA ALA A 46 10.68 -4.26 14.70
C ALA A 46 9.60 -3.25 14.27
N LEU A 47 9.48 -3.02 12.96
CA LEU A 47 8.47 -2.13 12.39
C LEU A 47 7.08 -2.74 12.35
N PHE A 48 6.99 -4.07 12.30
CA PHE A 48 5.75 -4.82 12.24
C PHE A 48 5.59 -5.70 13.48
N ASP A 49 4.34 -5.84 13.93
CA ASP A 49 3.92 -6.95 14.79
C ASP A 49 3.14 -7.92 13.90
N GLU A 50 3.74 -9.05 13.53
CA GLU A 50 3.12 -10.01 12.61
C GLU A 50 1.79 -10.58 13.12
N LYS A 51 1.51 -10.50 14.43
CA LYS A 51 0.21 -10.88 14.98
C LYS A 51 -0.92 -9.97 14.54
N GLN A 52 -0.60 -8.77 14.05
CA GLN A 52 -1.58 -7.83 13.52
C GLN A 52 -1.96 -8.14 12.06
N PHE A 53 -1.22 -9.00 11.36
CA PHE A 53 -1.56 -9.43 10.00
C PHE A 53 -2.70 -10.46 9.98
N ASP A 54 -3.77 -10.18 10.72
CA ASP A 54 -4.88 -11.09 11.00
C ASP A 54 -6.08 -10.91 10.06
N GLY A 55 -6.00 -10.02 9.06
CA GLY A 55 -7.04 -9.87 8.04
C GLY A 55 -7.19 -11.10 7.16
N ASP A 56 -8.34 -11.21 6.48
CA ASP A 56 -8.49 -12.20 5.40
C ASP A 56 -7.50 -11.88 4.25
N GLU A 57 -7.26 -10.58 4.03
CA GLU A 57 -6.13 -10.05 3.28
C GLU A 57 -5.49 -8.90 4.08
N ASN A 58 -4.18 -8.72 3.91
CA ASN A 58 -3.41 -7.65 4.55
C ASN A 58 -2.71 -6.82 3.47
N ALA A 59 -2.77 -5.50 3.61
CA ALA A 59 -2.16 -4.52 2.72
C ALA A 59 -1.25 -3.59 3.51
N ILE A 60 -0.07 -3.29 2.95
CA ILE A 60 0.80 -2.21 3.43
C ILE A 60 0.86 -1.16 2.32
N VAL A 61 0.61 0.11 2.64
CA VAL A 61 0.72 1.23 1.70
C VAL A 61 1.56 2.36 2.28
N ASP A 62 2.35 3.01 1.43
CA ASP A 62 3.25 4.11 1.78
C ASP A 62 4.27 3.76 2.90
N PHE A 63 4.58 2.49 3.07
CA PHE A 63 5.44 2.04 4.16
C PHE A 63 6.29 0.84 3.74
N LYS A 64 7.35 0.61 4.52
CA LYS A 64 8.40 -0.36 4.21
C LYS A 64 7.86 -1.75 3.90
N TYR A 65 8.62 -2.47 3.08
CA TYR A 65 8.31 -3.85 2.70
C TYR A 65 8.30 -4.80 3.90
N SER A 66 7.46 -5.84 3.80
CA SER A 66 7.53 -7.02 4.65
C SER A 66 7.47 -8.26 3.77
N SER A 67 8.44 -9.17 3.96
CA SER A 67 8.49 -10.49 3.34
C SER A 67 7.53 -11.51 3.96
N SER A 68 6.70 -11.11 4.94
CA SER A 68 5.72 -12.02 5.55
C SER A 68 4.72 -12.50 4.51
N PRO A 69 4.45 -13.82 4.42
CA PRO A 69 3.49 -14.38 3.46
C PRO A 69 2.05 -13.93 3.73
N GLN A 70 1.78 -13.34 4.91
CA GLN A 70 0.49 -12.79 5.27
C GLN A 70 0.19 -11.45 4.57
N ILE A 71 1.21 -10.76 4.03
CA ILE A 71 1.05 -9.53 3.25
C ILE A 71 0.69 -9.86 1.81
N THR A 72 -0.56 -9.56 1.47
CA THR A 72 -1.17 -9.88 0.17
C THR A 72 -1.14 -8.73 -0.82
N TRP A 73 -1.02 -7.48 -0.33
CA TRP A 73 -0.92 -6.27 -1.13
C TRP A 73 0.16 -5.36 -0.58
N TRP A 74 0.91 -4.72 -1.47
CA TRP A 74 1.90 -3.73 -1.07
C TRP A 74 2.06 -2.64 -2.13
N PHE A 75 2.16 -1.40 -1.68
CA PHE A 75 2.52 -0.26 -2.51
C PHE A 75 3.49 0.63 -1.75
N ASP A 76 4.61 0.97 -2.36
CA ASP A 76 5.55 1.93 -1.80
C ASP A 76 6.33 2.66 -2.90
N HIS A 77 6.83 3.84 -2.56
CA HIS A 77 7.65 4.69 -3.41
C HIS A 77 8.94 5.17 -2.71
N HIS A 78 9.13 4.82 -1.44
CA HIS A 78 10.32 5.26 -0.72
C HIS A 78 11.58 4.58 -1.25
N GLN A 79 12.64 5.33 -1.52
CA GLN A 79 13.98 4.76 -1.80
C GLN A 79 14.48 3.84 -0.68
N SER A 80 13.95 4.01 0.54
CA SER A 80 14.25 3.18 1.71
C SER A 80 13.19 2.09 1.96
N ALA A 81 12.43 1.68 0.94
CA ALA A 81 11.35 0.70 1.05
C ALA A 81 11.79 -0.61 1.72
N PHE A 82 12.99 -1.09 1.40
CA PHE A 82 13.52 -2.35 1.94
C PHE A 82 14.38 -2.11 3.18
N LEU A 83 14.20 -2.95 4.20
CA LEU A 83 15.03 -2.94 5.42
C LEU A 83 16.38 -3.64 5.21
N THR A 84 16.38 -4.66 4.37
CA THR A 84 17.54 -5.49 4.08
C THR A 84 17.62 -5.79 2.59
N GLU A 85 18.79 -6.21 2.11
CA GLU A 85 18.98 -6.68 0.74
C GLU A 85 18.13 -7.93 0.45
N SER A 86 18.00 -8.83 1.44
CA SER A 86 17.15 -10.03 1.32
C SER A 86 15.67 -9.69 1.13
N ASP A 87 15.18 -8.59 1.71
CA ASP A 87 13.82 -8.11 1.46
C ASP A 87 13.62 -7.64 0.01
N ALA A 88 14.63 -6.96 -0.56
CA ALA A 88 14.61 -6.54 -1.97
C ALA A 88 14.66 -7.76 -2.90
N GLU A 89 15.57 -8.72 -2.65
CA GLU A 89 15.66 -9.97 -3.41
C GLU A 89 14.35 -10.77 -3.35
N HIS A 90 13.72 -10.83 -2.17
CA HIS A 90 12.42 -11.48 -2.01
C HIS A 90 11.36 -10.78 -2.88
N PHE A 91 11.31 -9.46 -2.89
CA PHE A 91 10.36 -8.71 -3.71
C PHE A 91 10.61 -8.92 -5.20
N GLU A 92 11.87 -8.93 -5.66
CA GLU A 92 12.21 -9.17 -7.08
C GLU A 92 11.78 -10.56 -7.57
N GLN A 93 11.76 -11.55 -6.69
CA GLN A 93 11.30 -12.90 -7.00
C GLN A 93 9.77 -13.04 -6.94
N ASP A 94 9.07 -12.11 -6.27
CA ASP A 94 7.62 -12.13 -6.14
C ASP A 94 6.96 -11.84 -7.49
N GLN A 95 6.21 -12.81 -8.02
CA GLN A 95 5.50 -12.71 -9.29
C GLN A 95 4.04 -12.26 -9.13
N SER A 96 3.66 -11.76 -7.95
CA SER A 96 2.28 -11.33 -7.69
C SER A 96 1.97 -10.01 -8.39
N ASN A 97 0.79 -9.92 -8.97
CA ASN A 97 0.23 -8.66 -9.48
C ASN A 97 -0.44 -7.86 -8.36
N ARG A 98 0.16 -7.83 -7.16
CA ARG A 98 -0.43 -7.17 -5.97
C ARG A 98 0.57 -6.39 -5.13
N LYS A 99 1.86 -6.51 -5.43
CA LYS A 99 2.94 -5.80 -4.74
C LYS A 99 3.67 -4.95 -5.77
N PHE A 100 3.75 -3.66 -5.51
CA PHE A 100 4.23 -2.68 -6.47
C PHE A 100 5.19 -1.72 -5.77
N TYR A 101 6.30 -1.41 -6.44
CA TYR A 101 7.31 -0.50 -5.95
C TYR A 101 7.87 0.32 -7.11
N ASP A 102 7.88 1.63 -6.96
CA ASP A 102 8.51 2.54 -7.91
C ASP A 102 8.98 3.82 -7.20
N PRO A 103 10.31 4.01 -7.00
CA PRO A 103 10.83 5.17 -6.30
C PRO A 103 10.85 6.46 -7.11
N ASP A 104 10.47 6.43 -8.39
CA ASP A 104 10.38 7.64 -9.23
C ASP A 104 9.05 8.39 -9.04
N PHE A 105 8.08 7.80 -8.34
CA PHE A 105 6.82 8.46 -7.98
C PHE A 105 7.00 9.44 -6.82
N LYS A 106 6.31 10.59 -6.92
CA LYS A 106 6.34 11.63 -5.88
C LYS A 106 5.54 11.27 -4.64
N SER A 107 4.48 10.48 -4.80
CA SER A 107 3.63 10.00 -3.71
C SER A 107 3.16 8.57 -3.98
N CYS A 108 2.97 7.79 -2.93
CA CYS A 108 2.36 6.47 -3.00
C CYS A 108 0.91 6.57 -3.48
N THR A 109 0.19 7.66 -3.17
CA THR A 109 -1.18 7.88 -3.64
C THR A 109 -1.26 7.99 -5.16
N SER A 110 -0.37 8.78 -5.79
CA SER A 110 -0.34 8.90 -7.26
C SER A 110 0.12 7.61 -7.92
N PHE A 111 1.01 6.86 -7.28
CA PHE A 111 1.40 5.53 -7.72
C PHE A 111 0.24 4.52 -7.70
N ILE A 112 -0.52 4.46 -6.59
CA ILE A 112 -1.72 3.63 -6.48
C ILE A 112 -2.74 4.01 -7.55
N ALA A 113 -2.98 5.31 -7.78
CA ALA A 113 -3.93 5.78 -8.79
C ALA A 113 -3.56 5.27 -10.20
N MET A 114 -2.29 5.39 -10.57
CA MET A 114 -1.78 4.93 -11.87
C MET A 114 -1.93 3.41 -12.00
N ILE A 115 -1.41 2.62 -11.04
CA ILE A 115 -1.47 1.16 -11.11
C ILE A 115 -2.92 0.66 -11.11
N ALA A 116 -3.79 1.24 -10.27
CA ALA A 116 -5.19 0.89 -10.20
C ALA A 116 -5.90 1.15 -11.53
N GLN A 117 -5.60 2.26 -12.20
CA GLN A 117 -6.15 2.59 -13.51
C GLN A 117 -5.65 1.63 -14.58
N GLU A 118 -4.34 1.50 -14.73
CA GLU A 118 -3.72 0.77 -15.84
C GLU A 118 -3.92 -0.74 -15.74
N ARG A 119 -3.86 -1.31 -14.52
CA ARG A 119 -3.90 -2.77 -14.33
C ARG A 119 -5.26 -3.31 -13.93
N PHE A 120 -6.12 -2.47 -13.33
CA PHE A 120 -7.40 -2.92 -12.76
C PHE A 120 -8.61 -2.13 -13.27
N GLY A 121 -8.39 -1.15 -14.16
CA GLY A 121 -9.45 -0.36 -14.78
C GLY A 121 -10.15 0.60 -13.84
N PHE A 122 -9.56 0.94 -12.68
CA PHE A 122 -10.07 1.95 -11.75
C PHE A 122 -10.17 3.32 -12.42
N ASP A 123 -11.17 4.12 -12.06
CA ASP A 123 -11.30 5.50 -12.53
C ASP A 123 -10.86 6.47 -11.42
N PRO A 124 -9.65 7.07 -11.54
CA PRO A 124 -9.17 8.03 -10.55
C PRO A 124 -9.74 9.44 -10.74
N ALA A 125 -10.46 9.73 -11.83
CA ALA A 125 -10.94 11.08 -12.13
C ALA A 125 -11.76 11.71 -10.99
N PRO A 126 -12.63 10.98 -10.26
CA PRO A 126 -13.38 11.55 -9.14
C PRO A 126 -12.53 11.92 -7.92
N VAL A 127 -11.25 11.54 -7.87
CA VAL A 127 -10.29 11.85 -6.81
C VAL A 127 -9.03 12.53 -7.36
N ALA A 128 -9.10 13.10 -8.56
CA ALA A 128 -7.95 13.74 -9.21
C ALA A 128 -7.33 14.84 -8.35
N ASP A 129 -8.16 15.64 -7.65
CA ASP A 129 -7.65 16.68 -6.74
C ASP A 129 -6.86 16.07 -5.57
N LEU A 130 -7.33 14.98 -4.97
CA LEU A 130 -6.62 14.29 -3.89
C LEU A 130 -5.25 13.82 -4.37
N VAL A 131 -5.22 13.16 -5.54
CA VAL A 131 -3.98 12.65 -6.15
C VAL A 131 -3.01 13.79 -6.50
N TYR A 132 -3.52 14.92 -6.99
CA TYR A 132 -2.70 16.09 -7.26
C TYR A 132 -2.04 16.62 -5.98
N TRP A 133 -2.81 16.78 -4.90
CA TRP A 133 -2.32 17.38 -3.67
C TRP A 133 -1.32 16.50 -2.90
N THR A 134 -1.28 15.19 -3.14
CA THR A 134 -0.25 14.32 -2.52
C THR A 134 1.12 14.46 -3.17
N ASP A 135 1.20 15.02 -4.39
CA ASP A 135 2.45 15.23 -5.14
C ASP A 135 3.09 16.62 -4.90
N VAL A 136 2.49 17.47 -4.04
CA VAL A 136 2.91 18.86 -3.76
C VAL A 136 3.54 18.98 -2.38
#